data_AF-A0A3B9U5M1-F1
#
_entry.id   AF-A0A3B9U5M1-F1
#
_cell.length_a   1.000
_cell.length_b   1.000
_cell.length_c   1.000
_cell.angle_alpha   90.00
_cell.angle_beta   90.00
_cell.angle_gamma   90.00
#
_symmetry.space_group_name_H-M   'P 1'
#
loop_
_entity.id
_entity.type
_entity.pdbx_description
1 polymer ?
#
loop_
_entity_poly.entity_id
_entity_poly.type
_entity_poly.pdbx_seq_one_letter_code
_entity_poly.pdbx_strand_id
1 'polypeptide(L)'
;MTKRRLRIIEFLIIGIGLGVFEDLLAIVLATDATINFQILLGVVAVAVPFAFISEVIVDHPKFWEKIIPGLARRNEDAVSKKRLRILEFLVVGIGMGITEDLLAVHLATGTSLSADVLIIVVAVAIPFAFISEMVVDHPRFWQNIFPKLKKIA
;
A
#
# COMPACT_ATOMS: atom_id res chain seq x y z
N MET A 1 -13.59 3.96 -21.37
CA MET A 1 -13.47 3.22 -20.09
C MET A 1 -14.40 3.86 -19.07
N THR A 2 -15.19 3.07 -18.34
CA THR A 2 -15.98 3.56 -17.20
C THR A 2 -15.04 3.98 -16.06
N LYS A 3 -15.41 4.98 -15.24
CA LYS A 3 -14.62 5.48 -14.08
C LYS A 3 -14.12 4.36 -13.14
N ARG A 4 -14.81 3.22 -13.13
CA ARG A 4 -14.46 2.02 -12.34
C ARG A 4 -13.33 1.19 -12.95
N ARG A 5 -13.24 1.07 -14.28
CA ARG A 5 -12.17 0.32 -14.96
C ARG A 5 -10.83 1.05 -14.94
N LEU A 6 -10.86 2.38 -14.90
CA LEU A 6 -9.66 3.21 -14.73
C LEU A 6 -9.03 3.02 -13.35
N ARG A 7 -9.82 3.13 -12.28
CA ARG A 7 -9.34 2.87 -10.91
C ARG A 7 -8.68 1.51 -10.72
N ILE A 8 -9.25 0.46 -11.31
CA ILE A 8 -8.66 -0.89 -11.23
C ILE A 8 -7.30 -0.96 -11.93
N ILE A 9 -7.11 -0.26 -13.06
CA ILE A 9 -5.83 -0.23 -13.77
C ILE A 9 -4.81 0.63 -13.02
N GLU A 10 -5.24 1.76 -12.45
CA GLU A 10 -4.44 2.63 -11.60
C GLU A 10 -3.91 1.87 -10.38
N PHE A 11 -4.80 1.14 -9.70
CA PHE A 11 -4.49 0.23 -8.60
C PHE A 11 -3.54 -0.91 -9.01
N LEU A 12 -3.82 -1.59 -10.14
CA LEU A 12 -3.02 -2.75 -10.56
C LEU A 12 -1.60 -2.37 -10.99
N ILE A 13 -1.42 -1.21 -11.64
CA ILE A 13 -0.11 -0.80 -12.16
C ILE A 13 0.72 -0.12 -11.07
N ILE A 14 0.12 0.74 -10.25
CA ILE A 14 0.87 1.55 -9.29
C ILE A 14 0.87 0.92 -7.90
N GLY A 15 -0.25 0.37 -7.42
CA GLY A 15 -0.29 -0.31 -6.12
C GLY A 15 0.63 -1.52 -6.10
N ILE A 16 0.44 -2.46 -7.03
CA ILE A 16 1.31 -3.64 -7.14
C ILE A 16 2.73 -3.23 -7.59
N GLY A 17 2.86 -2.28 -8.51
CA GLY A 17 4.17 -1.85 -9.01
C GLY A 17 5.05 -1.19 -7.94
N LEU A 18 4.47 -0.33 -7.10
CA LEU A 18 5.17 0.28 -5.97
C LEU A 18 5.42 -0.74 -4.86
N GLY A 19 4.43 -1.56 -4.49
CA GLY A 19 4.61 -2.59 -3.46
C GLY A 19 5.71 -3.59 -3.81
N VAL A 20 5.72 -4.10 -5.05
CA VAL A 20 6.80 -4.98 -5.53
C VAL A 20 8.16 -4.27 -5.51
N PHE A 21 8.20 -2.97 -5.81
CA PHE A 21 9.46 -2.23 -5.78
C PHE A 21 9.96 -1.99 -4.34
N GLU A 22 9.05 -1.65 -3.43
CA GLU A 22 9.30 -1.51 -1.99
C GLU A 22 9.83 -2.81 -1.40
N ASP A 23 9.13 -3.92 -1.63
CA ASP A 23 9.52 -5.27 -1.21
C ASP A 23 10.92 -5.67 -1.72
N LEU A 24 11.19 -5.44 -3.01
CA LEU A 24 12.50 -5.75 -3.59
C LEU A 24 13.59 -4.87 -2.98
N LEU A 25 13.31 -3.60 -2.71
CA LEU A 25 14.26 -2.70 -2.04
C LEU A 25 14.52 -3.16 -0.61
N ALA A 26 13.49 -3.54 0.13
CA ALA A 26 13.61 -4.11 1.47
C ALA A 26 14.47 -5.37 1.45
N ILE A 27 14.27 -6.27 0.49
CA ILE A 27 15.09 -7.49 0.32
C ILE A 27 16.55 -7.15 0.03
N VAL A 28 16.83 -6.24 -0.91
CA VAL A 28 18.20 -5.84 -1.25
C VAL A 28 18.93 -5.20 -0.07
N LEU A 29 18.22 -4.46 0.77
CA LEU A 29 18.82 -3.77 1.91
C LEU A 29 18.91 -4.65 3.16
N ALA A 30 17.95 -5.54 3.38
CA ALA A 30 17.83 -6.36 4.59
C ALA A 30 18.53 -7.72 4.47
N THR A 31 18.88 -8.14 3.26
CA THR A 31 19.42 -9.47 3.01
C THR A 31 20.57 -9.44 2.00
N ASP A 32 21.43 -10.45 2.03
CA ASP A 32 22.47 -10.67 1.02
C ASP A 32 21.93 -11.40 -0.24
N ALA A 33 20.61 -11.47 -0.41
CA ALA A 33 19.99 -12.23 -1.48
C ALA A 33 20.18 -11.54 -2.84
N THR A 34 20.58 -12.32 -3.85
CA THR A 34 20.68 -11.82 -5.23
C THR A 34 19.31 -11.86 -5.89
N ILE A 35 18.83 -10.71 -6.36
CA ILE A 35 17.53 -10.62 -7.03
C ILE A 35 17.53 -11.51 -8.28
N ASN A 36 16.67 -12.51 -8.24
CA ASN A 36 16.43 -13.45 -9.32
C ASN A 36 14.92 -13.63 -9.53
N PHE A 37 14.54 -14.41 -10.53
CA PHE A 37 13.13 -14.58 -10.88
C PHE A 37 12.30 -15.28 -9.78
N GLN A 38 12.92 -16.11 -8.94
CA GLN A 38 12.23 -16.77 -7.82
C GLN A 38 11.89 -15.76 -6.72
N ILE A 39 12.84 -14.88 -6.38
CA ILE A 39 12.59 -13.79 -5.42
C ILE A 39 11.51 -12.86 -5.96
N LEU A 40 11.61 -12.46 -7.23
CA LEU A 40 10.59 -11.61 -7.87
C LEU A 40 9.20 -12.26 -7.83
N LEU A 41 9.09 -13.56 -8.12
CA LEU A 41 7.82 -14.28 -8.03
C LEU A 41 7.31 -14.37 -6.59
N GLY A 42 8.19 -14.60 -5.61
CA GLY A 42 7.85 -14.61 -4.19
C GLY A 42 7.27 -13.27 -3.74
N VAL A 43 7.94 -12.18 -4.09
CA VAL A 43 7.49 -10.80 -3.83
C VAL A 43 6.12 -10.55 -4.47
N VAL A 44 5.97 -10.81 -5.77
CA VAL A 44 4.67 -10.61 -6.47
C VAL A 44 3.56 -11.46 -5.85
N ALA A 45 3.87 -12.69 -5.42
CA ALA A 45 2.90 -13.58 -4.79
C ALA A 45 2.43 -13.09 -3.42
N VAL A 46 3.24 -12.29 -2.72
CA VAL A 46 2.87 -11.64 -1.45
C VAL A 46 2.14 -10.32 -1.70
N ALA A 47 2.67 -9.48 -2.60
CA ALA A 47 2.14 -8.16 -2.88
C ALA A 47 0.72 -8.18 -3.48
N VAL A 48 0.42 -9.13 -4.38
CA VAL A 48 -0.90 -9.19 -5.05
C VAL A 48 -2.05 -9.43 -4.05
N PRO A 49 -1.99 -10.42 -3.14
CA PRO A 49 -2.99 -10.58 -2.08
C PRO A 49 -3.16 -9.35 -1.18
N PHE A 50 -2.06 -8.71 -0.77
CA PHE A 50 -2.11 -7.55 0.12
C PHE A 50 -2.68 -6.31 -0.56
N ALA A 51 -2.30 -6.07 -1.82
CA ALA A 51 -2.94 -5.07 -2.67
C ALA A 51 -4.45 -5.34 -2.76
N PHE A 52 -4.87 -6.59 -3.00
CA PHE A 52 -6.30 -6.90 -3.07
C PHE A 52 -7.03 -6.65 -1.74
N ILE A 53 -6.42 -7.02 -0.61
CA ILE A 53 -7.00 -6.81 0.72
C ILE A 53 -7.14 -5.31 1.01
N SER A 54 -6.13 -4.50 0.73
CA SER A 54 -6.19 -3.05 0.95
C SER A 54 -7.32 -2.41 0.15
N GLU A 55 -7.40 -2.66 -1.15
CA GLU A 55 -8.43 -2.06 -2.01
C GLU A 55 -9.85 -2.59 -1.75
N VAL A 56 -10.01 -3.90 -1.55
CA VAL A 56 -11.36 -4.50 -1.49
C VAL A 56 -11.93 -4.49 -0.08
N ILE A 57 -11.09 -4.73 0.92
CA ILE A 57 -11.54 -4.84 2.31
C ILE A 57 -11.36 -3.51 3.00
N VAL A 58 -10.15 -2.93 2.97
CA VAL A 58 -9.81 -1.81 3.83
C VAL A 58 -10.38 -0.49 3.31
N ASP A 59 -10.36 -0.26 2.00
CA ASP A 59 -10.97 0.94 1.39
C ASP A 59 -12.50 0.90 1.37
N HIS A 60 -13.10 -0.23 1.76
CA HIS A 60 -14.55 -0.32 1.86
C HIS A 60 -15.06 0.48 3.08
N PRO A 61 -15.96 1.49 2.93
CA PRO A 61 -16.38 2.34 4.04
C PRO A 61 -16.96 1.58 5.24
N LYS A 62 -17.68 0.48 4.96
CA LYS A 62 -18.26 -0.38 6.01
C LYS A 62 -17.22 -1.15 6.82
N PHE A 63 -16.00 -1.34 6.32
CA PHE A 63 -14.93 -1.98 7.08
C PHE A 63 -14.62 -1.15 8.32
N TRP A 64 -14.34 0.14 8.14
CA TRP A 64 -14.08 1.06 9.24
C TRP A 64 -15.29 1.30 10.14
N GLU A 65 -16.51 1.32 9.60
CA GLU A 65 -17.73 1.36 10.43
C GLU A 65 -17.89 0.12 11.32
N LYS A 66 -17.42 -1.05 10.85
CA LYS A 66 -17.48 -2.29 11.62
C LYS A 66 -16.40 -2.34 12.70
N ILE A 67 -15.19 -1.84 12.41
CA ILE A 67 -14.09 -1.77 13.38
C ILE A 67 -14.36 -0.67 14.43
N ILE A 68 -14.91 0.47 14.00
CA ILE A 68 -15.22 1.61 14.85
C ILE A 68 -16.71 1.96 14.67
N PRO A 69 -17.62 1.34 15.44
CA PRO A 69 -19.05 1.62 15.35
C PRO A 69 -19.37 3.10 15.58
N GLY A 70 -20.15 3.70 14.67
CA GLY A 70 -20.51 5.11 14.73
C GLY A 70 -19.50 6.08 14.09
N LEU A 71 -18.44 5.56 13.48
CA LEU A 71 -17.46 6.35 12.73
C LEU A 71 -18.10 7.17 11.60
N ALA A 72 -19.07 6.61 10.86
CA ALA A 72 -19.79 7.31 9.81
C ALA A 72 -20.50 8.58 10.31
N ARG A 73 -21.03 8.56 11.54
CA ARG A 73 -21.68 9.73 12.17
C ARG A 73 -20.67 10.77 12.64
N ARG A 74 -19.46 10.35 13.04
CA ARG A 74 -18.33 11.26 13.32
C ARG A 74 -17.71 11.83 12.04
N ASN A 75 -17.94 11.25 10.87
CA ASN A 75 -17.31 11.70 9.63
C ASN A 75 -17.91 13.01 9.06
N GLU A 76 -18.92 13.57 9.73
CA GLU A 76 -19.52 14.88 9.39
C GLU A 76 -18.64 16.06 9.83
N ASP A 77 -17.81 15.90 10.88
CA ASP A 77 -16.88 16.94 11.31
C ASP A 77 -15.50 16.80 10.64
N ALA A 78 -14.97 17.92 10.13
CA ALA A 78 -13.72 17.93 9.37
C ALA A 78 -12.51 17.43 10.17
N VAL A 79 -12.54 17.56 11.50
CA VAL A 79 -11.46 17.12 12.40
C VAL A 79 -11.44 15.59 12.52
N SER A 80 -12.60 14.97 12.75
CA SER A 80 -12.73 13.50 12.78
C SER A 80 -12.37 12.87 11.45
N LYS A 81 -12.79 13.47 10.32
CA LYS A 81 -12.42 12.97 8.99
C LYS A 81 -10.90 12.97 8.76
N LYS A 82 -10.22 14.03 9.18
CA LYS A 82 -8.75 14.11 9.12
C LYS A 82 -8.08 13.08 10.03
N ARG A 83 -8.58 12.90 11.26
CA ARG A 83 -8.07 11.90 12.20
C ARG A 83 -8.24 10.48 11.69
N LEU A 84 -9.37 10.18 11.05
CA LEU A 84 -9.63 8.88 10.46
C LEU A 84 -8.64 8.59 9.33
N ARG A 85 -8.41 9.55 8.43
CA ARG A 85 -7.40 9.38 7.37
C ARG A 85 -6.00 9.12 7.92
N ILE A 86 -5.63 9.79 9.01
CA ILE A 86 -4.34 9.55 9.68
C ILE A 86 -4.29 8.13 10.27
N LEU A 87 -5.40 7.64 10.84
CA LEU A 87 -5.49 6.27 11.35
C LEU A 87 -5.45 5.23 10.22
N GLU A 88 -6.13 5.48 9.11
CA GLU A 88 -6.06 4.67 7.89
C GLU A 88 -4.61 4.59 7.42
N PHE A 89 -3.95 5.73 7.23
CA PHE A 89 -2.53 5.80 6.85
C PHE A 89 -1.62 5.02 7.82
N LEU A 90 -1.80 5.20 9.12
CA LEU A 90 -0.89 4.62 10.12
C LEU A 90 -1.10 3.11 10.31
N VAL A 91 -2.34 2.64 10.32
CA VAL A 91 -2.67 1.23 10.55
C VAL A 91 -2.53 0.43 9.27
N VAL A 92 -3.01 0.98 8.15
CA VAL A 92 -3.05 0.28 6.86
C VAL A 92 -1.78 0.56 6.09
N GLY A 93 -1.50 1.83 5.81
CA GLY A 93 -0.34 2.20 5.00
C GLY A 93 0.96 1.71 5.63
N ILE A 94 1.21 2.05 6.89
CA ILE A 94 2.43 1.63 7.59
C ILE A 94 2.31 0.20 8.12
N GLY A 95 1.22 -0.12 8.85
CA GLY A 95 1.09 -1.42 9.51
C GLY A 95 0.96 -2.61 8.56
N MET A 96 0.14 -2.51 7.51
CA MET A 96 0.08 -3.58 6.50
C MET A 96 1.32 -3.57 5.61
N GLY A 97 1.84 -2.41 5.22
CA GLY A 97 3.08 -2.31 4.41
C GLY A 97 4.24 -3.05 5.08
N ILE A 98 4.55 -2.73 6.34
CA ILE A 98 5.58 -3.46 7.11
C ILE A 98 5.30 -4.97 7.15
N THR A 99 4.03 -5.37 7.28
CA THR A 99 3.66 -6.80 7.34
C THR A 99 3.89 -7.49 5.99
N GLU A 100 3.52 -6.83 4.89
CA GLU A 100 3.75 -7.28 3.51
C GLU A 100 5.25 -7.45 3.27
N ASP A 101 6.05 -6.40 3.51
CA ASP A 101 7.49 -6.38 3.32
C ASP A 101 8.20 -7.47 4.13
N LEU A 102 7.84 -7.65 5.41
CA LEU A 102 8.44 -8.70 6.24
C LEU A 102 8.11 -10.10 5.70
N LEU A 103 6.88 -10.31 5.22
CA LEU A 103 6.49 -11.57 4.59
C LEU A 103 7.22 -11.78 3.27
N ALA A 104 7.36 -10.74 2.45
CA ALA A 104 8.11 -10.80 1.20
C ALA A 104 9.56 -11.17 1.46
N VAL A 105 10.23 -10.49 2.41
CA VAL A 105 11.60 -10.80 2.83
C VAL A 105 11.69 -12.25 3.32
N HIS A 106 10.85 -12.66 4.26
CA HIS A 106 10.93 -14.00 4.85
C HIS A 106 10.65 -15.11 3.84
N LEU A 107 9.59 -14.99 3.05
CA LEU A 107 9.13 -16.04 2.13
C LEU A 107 9.96 -16.09 0.84
N ALA A 108 10.42 -14.95 0.33
CA ALA A 108 11.19 -14.92 -0.92
C ALA A 108 12.66 -15.29 -0.71
N THR A 109 13.23 -15.01 0.47
CA THR A 109 14.67 -15.22 0.73
C THR A 109 14.97 -16.33 1.74
N GLY A 110 13.98 -16.74 2.55
CA GLY A 110 14.19 -17.66 3.67
C GLY A 110 14.91 -17.03 4.87
N THR A 111 15.18 -15.72 4.83
CA THR A 111 15.87 -15.00 5.92
C THR A 111 15.00 -14.96 7.17
N SER A 112 15.60 -15.16 8.34
CA SER A 112 14.90 -15.04 9.62
C SER A 112 14.56 -13.58 9.92
N LEU A 113 13.40 -13.35 10.53
CA LEU A 113 12.96 -12.02 10.95
C LEU A 113 13.74 -11.59 12.19
N SER A 114 14.88 -10.94 11.98
CA SER A 114 15.69 -10.33 13.04
C SER A 114 15.25 -8.87 13.30
N ALA A 115 15.75 -8.29 14.39
CA ALA A 115 15.53 -6.87 14.67
C ALA A 115 16.13 -5.95 13.58
N ASP A 116 17.25 -6.36 12.98
CA ASP A 116 17.90 -5.58 11.90
C ASP A 116 17.03 -5.58 10.64
N VAL A 117 16.48 -6.74 10.26
CA VAL A 117 15.52 -6.85 9.15
C VAL A 117 14.30 -5.98 9.41
N LEU A 118 13.74 -6.03 10.63
CA LEU A 118 12.60 -5.20 11.00
C LEU A 118 12.90 -3.70 10.87
N ILE A 119 14.05 -3.23 11.37
CA ILE A 119 14.43 -1.82 11.29
C ILE A 119 14.56 -1.37 9.82
N ILE A 120 15.18 -2.20 8.98
CA ILE A 120 15.36 -1.89 7.56
C ILE A 120 14.02 -1.83 6.84
N VAL A 121 13.16 -2.84 7.05
CA VAL A 121 11.82 -2.86 6.48
C VAL A 121 11.01 -1.63 6.91
N VAL A 122 11.01 -1.29 8.20
CA VAL A 122 10.30 -0.09 8.69
C VAL A 122 10.86 1.19 8.05
N ALA A 123 12.19 1.30 7.91
CA ALA A 123 12.84 2.45 7.32
C ALA A 123 12.53 2.59 5.82
N VAL A 124 12.32 1.49 5.12
CA VAL A 124 11.87 1.46 3.72
C VAL A 124 10.37 1.77 3.66
N ALA A 125 9.53 1.15 4.48
CA ALA A 125 8.08 1.28 4.37
C ALA A 125 7.55 2.69 4.65
N ILE A 126 8.15 3.42 5.60
CA ILE A 126 7.69 4.77 5.96
C ILE A 126 7.72 5.76 4.77
N PRO A 127 8.84 5.95 4.03
CA PRO A 127 8.86 6.86 2.89
C PRO A 127 7.94 6.40 1.75
N PHE A 128 7.77 5.10 1.51
CA PHE A 128 6.87 4.60 0.48
C PHE A 128 5.39 4.78 0.84
N ALA A 129 5.01 4.49 2.09
CA ALA A 129 3.68 4.80 2.60
C ALA A 129 3.35 6.29 2.41
N PHE A 130 4.30 7.18 2.73
CA PHE A 130 4.13 8.61 2.53
C PHE A 130 3.99 9.02 1.06
N ILE A 131 4.80 8.42 0.17
CA ILE A 131 4.70 8.66 -1.28
C ILE A 131 3.35 8.16 -1.80
N SER A 132 2.88 6.99 -1.37
CA SER A 132 1.58 6.44 -1.76
C SER A 132 0.45 7.39 -1.37
N GLU A 133 0.38 7.80 -0.10
CA GLU A 133 -0.66 8.72 0.39
C GLU A 133 -0.58 10.12 -0.25
N MET A 134 0.62 10.69 -0.41
CA MET A 134 0.76 12.08 -0.86
C MET A 134 0.80 12.25 -2.37
N VAL A 135 1.28 11.24 -3.09
CA VAL A 135 1.46 11.31 -4.54
C VAL A 135 0.36 10.51 -5.21
N VAL A 136 0.22 9.22 -4.89
CA VAL A 136 -0.70 8.33 -5.60
C VAL A 136 -2.16 8.65 -5.28
N ASP A 137 -2.49 8.88 -4.02
CA ASP A 137 -3.87 9.17 -3.59
C ASP A 137 -4.29 10.63 -3.82
N HIS A 138 -3.37 11.48 -4.29
CA HIS A 138 -3.70 12.86 -4.58
C HIS A 138 -4.50 12.98 -5.89
N PRO A 139 -5.70 13.58 -5.91
CA PRO A 139 -6.56 13.64 -7.11
C PRO A 139 -5.92 14.31 -8.33
N ARG A 140 -4.96 15.22 -8.09
CA ARG A 140 -4.22 15.91 -9.16
C ARG A 140 -3.12 15.06 -9.81
N PHE A 141 -2.61 14.04 -9.12
CA PHE A 141 -1.57 13.18 -9.68
C PHE A 141 -2.04 12.48 -10.94
N TRP A 142 -3.20 11.81 -10.87
CA TRP A 142 -3.81 11.15 -12.02
C TRP A 142 -4.25 12.12 -13.12
N GLN A 143 -4.69 13.33 -12.76
CA GLN A 143 -5.02 14.37 -13.75
C GLN A 143 -3.78 14.85 -14.53
N ASN A 144 -2.61 14.85 -13.89
CA ASN A 144 -1.35 15.27 -14.51
C ASN A 144 -0.73 14.15 -15.36
N ILE A 145 -0.78 12.90 -14.89
CA ILE A 145 -0.26 11.74 -15.63
C ILE A 145 -1.17 11.42 -16.85
N PHE A 146 -2.50 11.49 -16.65
CA PHE A 146 -3.49 11.20 -17.69
C PHE A 146 -4.44 12.39 -17.90
N PRO A 147 -3.99 13.45 -18.59
CA PRO A 147 -4.79 14.67 -18.80
C PRO A 147 -6.12 14.43 -19.54
N LYS A 148 -6.26 13.31 -20.25
CA LYS A 148 -7.52 12.89 -20.90
C LYS A 148 -8.61 12.45 -19.90
N LEU A 149 -8.29 12.19 -18.62
CA LEU A 149 -9.27 11.90 -17.57
C LEU A 149 -10.05 13.13 -17.12
N LYS A 150 -9.54 14.34 -17.41
CA LYS A 150 -10.18 15.62 -17.07
C LYS A 150 -11.57 15.79 -17.70
N LYS A 151 -11.87 15.09 -18.80
CA LYS A 151 -13.16 15.18 -19.52
C LYS A 151 -14.26 14.26 -18.99
N ILE A 152 -13.95 13.41 -18.01
CA ILE A 152 -14.91 12.44 -17.45
C ILE A 152 -15.27 12.77 -16.00
N ALA A 153 -14.55 13.69 -15.33
CA ALA A 153 -14.78 14.08 -13.94
C ALA A 153 -16.14 14.74 -13.74
#